data_AF-A0A418V855-F1
#
_entry.id   AF-A0A418V855-F1
#
_cell.length_a   1.000
_cell.length_b   1.000
_cell.length_c   1.000
_cell.angle_alpha   90.00
_cell.angle_beta   90.00
_cell.angle_gamma   90.00
#
_symmetry.space_group_name_H-M   'P 1'
#
loop_
_entity.id
_entity.type
_entity.pdbx_description
1 polymer ?
#
loop_
_entity_poly.entity_id
_entity_poly.type
_entity_poly.pdbx_seq_one_letter_code
_entity_poly.pdbx_strand_id
1 'polypeptide(L)'
;MNAPDLHLYLFGSPALRRASDQQLVPCTTNALRLLAVLALDGPQSRLNVADLLWDAPTSRALHNLRMTLYQLRRTLAEHVSVLQENGGLLALDLQYVQVDARHGTQASAFGRPEFMAGHRTRGSERWLEWANEHEEKLQKYMPELVPTPQIDLALTQAIPTGVPRSQLTPALSISVPPTQQGQATTRRPTSTSSTGSGRGRPGSLSLLYALDAAAEMDSGQYHVAAQAAQYALNLCPTGEGAALAHDTLAYIALDNDEFQAAIQHVKQGFQAHTDPPWELFYTAASLADMQGQYARAEQLTMQGLKVLRLHSSPALLQAVTASTYDTRGDFVTARRWHEWALESARHWPRPQQHCGVVTFYLWHLNATQDITRTHALGLEALDLGQFTMTPYVHNSLGTAALLRHEPELALQHLSPQTHHTGTVQIIALTKSALAYHALGASEQAHACLSASEPLAAHNEDGRAHYEWAVAALTIGHQEYLSRATRMVQGQVTNDSVLVKRYHRLVQDLQQPRHLN
;
A
#
# COMPACT_ATOMS: atom_id res chain seq x y z
N MET A 1 -2.74 -21.86 -44.59
CA MET A 1 -2.08 -21.71 -43.28
C MET A 1 -2.83 -22.62 -42.33
N ASN A 2 -2.14 -23.49 -41.59
CA ASN A 2 -2.79 -24.27 -40.55
C ASN A 2 -3.24 -23.32 -39.44
N ALA A 3 -4.39 -23.57 -38.83
CA ALA A 3 -4.81 -22.82 -37.65
C ALA A 3 -3.80 -23.06 -36.51
N PRO A 4 -3.53 -22.07 -35.64
CA PRO A 4 -2.65 -22.26 -34.51
C PRO A 4 -3.23 -23.32 -33.57
N ASP A 5 -2.38 -24.22 -33.06
CA ASP A 5 -2.79 -25.30 -32.16
C ASP A 5 -2.84 -24.84 -30.69
N LEU A 6 -2.12 -23.75 -30.36
CA LEU A 6 -1.98 -23.21 -29.02
C LEU A 6 -2.19 -21.71 -28.97
N HIS A 7 -2.79 -21.23 -27.88
CA HIS A 7 -2.93 -19.81 -27.55
C HIS A 7 -2.11 -19.50 -26.30
N LEU A 8 -1.16 -18.58 -26.42
CA LEU A 8 -0.36 -18.04 -25.33
C LEU A 8 -0.91 -16.66 -24.95
N TYR A 9 -1.48 -16.58 -23.76
CA TYR A 9 -1.97 -15.35 -23.15
C TYR A 9 -0.89 -14.78 -22.24
N LEU A 10 -0.45 -13.56 -22.51
CA LEU A 10 0.58 -12.85 -21.78
C LEU A 10 0.01 -11.63 -21.04
N PHE A 11 -1.19 -11.15 -21.36
CA PHE A 11 -1.85 -10.09 -20.59
C PHE A 11 -2.76 -10.64 -19.50
N GLY A 12 -2.74 -10.01 -18.33
CA GLY A 12 -3.50 -10.45 -17.17
C GLY A 12 -2.89 -11.71 -16.57
N SER A 13 -3.69 -12.76 -16.35
CA SER A 13 -3.20 -14.04 -15.83
C SER A 13 -2.57 -14.89 -16.94
N PRO A 14 -1.23 -14.98 -17.04
CA PRO A 14 -0.59 -15.62 -18.17
C PRO A 14 -0.89 -17.11 -18.22
N ALA A 15 -1.21 -17.61 -19.40
CA ALA A 15 -1.68 -18.98 -19.57
C ALA A 15 -1.37 -19.50 -20.97
N LEU A 16 -1.12 -20.80 -21.06
CA LEU A 16 -1.09 -21.52 -22.32
C LEU A 16 -2.36 -22.36 -22.42
N ARG A 17 -3.11 -22.23 -23.51
CA ARG A 17 -4.34 -22.99 -23.76
C ARG A 17 -4.25 -23.69 -25.11
N ARG A 18 -4.90 -24.85 -25.23
CA ARG A 18 -5.09 -25.49 -26.53
C ARG A 18 -6.17 -24.76 -27.32
N ALA A 19 -5.95 -24.54 -28.61
CA ALA A 19 -6.90 -23.81 -29.44
C ALA A 19 -8.22 -24.58 -29.61
N SER A 20 -8.16 -25.92 -29.70
CA SER A 20 -9.29 -26.81 -29.97
C SER A 20 -10.35 -26.83 -28.87
N ASP A 21 -9.95 -26.84 -27.61
CA ASP A 21 -10.84 -27.02 -26.45
C ASP A 21 -10.69 -25.92 -25.38
N GLN A 22 -9.80 -24.95 -25.59
CA GLN A 22 -9.47 -23.90 -24.63
C GLN A 22 -8.97 -24.44 -23.27
N GLN A 23 -8.60 -25.72 -23.18
CA GLN A 23 -8.13 -26.31 -21.94
C GLN A 23 -6.76 -25.75 -21.58
N LEU A 24 -6.59 -25.46 -20.28
CA LEU A 24 -5.33 -24.96 -19.73
C LEU A 24 -4.24 -26.05 -19.82
N VAL A 25 -3.12 -25.70 -20.42
CA VAL A 25 -1.90 -26.50 -20.43
C VAL A 25 -1.12 -26.14 -19.15
N PRO A 26 -0.89 -27.08 -18.22
CA PRO A 26 -0.36 -26.76 -16.89
C PRO A 26 1.14 -26.43 -16.95
N CYS A 27 1.44 -25.15 -17.19
CA CYS A 27 2.79 -24.62 -17.21
C CYS A 27 3.18 -24.03 -15.84
N THR A 28 4.45 -24.19 -15.45
CA THR A 28 5.01 -23.48 -14.29
C THR A 28 5.24 -22.01 -14.62
N THR A 29 5.41 -21.16 -13.61
CA THR A 29 5.74 -19.73 -13.79
C THR A 29 6.95 -19.54 -14.72
N ASN A 30 8.04 -20.29 -14.50
CA ASN A 30 9.25 -20.16 -15.32
C ASN A 30 9.05 -20.68 -16.75
N ALA A 31 8.20 -21.70 -16.96
CA ALA A 31 7.85 -22.15 -18.30
C ALA A 31 7.08 -21.07 -19.07
N LEU A 32 6.12 -20.39 -18.42
CA LEU A 32 5.39 -19.27 -19.02
C LEU A 32 6.30 -18.08 -19.35
N ARG A 33 7.25 -17.74 -18.47
CA ARG A 33 8.25 -16.70 -18.77
C ARG A 33 9.16 -17.06 -19.93
N LEU A 34 9.65 -18.30 -19.97
CA LEU A 34 10.42 -18.81 -21.10
C LEU A 34 9.64 -18.67 -22.41
N LEU A 35 8.38 -19.11 -22.42
CA LEU A 35 7.50 -18.98 -23.58
C LEU A 35 7.28 -17.52 -23.97
N ALA A 36 7.10 -16.61 -23.01
CA ALA A 36 6.95 -15.18 -23.26
C ALA A 36 8.20 -14.58 -23.92
N VAL A 37 9.39 -14.90 -23.42
CA VAL A 37 10.67 -14.43 -23.99
C VAL A 37 10.82 -14.92 -25.43
N LEU A 38 10.64 -16.23 -25.66
CA LEU A 38 10.77 -16.80 -27.01
C LEU A 38 9.69 -16.27 -27.96
N ALA A 39 8.49 -16.00 -27.44
CA ALA A 39 7.38 -15.45 -28.21
C ALA A 39 7.61 -14.00 -28.61
N LEU A 40 8.24 -13.16 -27.77
CA LEU A 40 8.41 -11.74 -28.07
C LEU A 40 9.75 -11.45 -28.76
N ASP A 41 10.86 -11.99 -28.24
CA ASP A 41 12.20 -11.74 -28.78
C ASP A 41 12.62 -12.70 -29.90
N GLY A 42 11.87 -13.79 -30.09
CA GLY A 42 12.22 -14.84 -31.05
C GLY A 42 13.29 -15.81 -30.54
N PRO A 43 14.08 -16.44 -31.43
CA PRO A 43 15.09 -17.42 -31.05
C PRO A 43 16.16 -16.85 -30.12
N GLN A 44 16.47 -17.55 -29.03
CA GLN A 44 17.42 -17.11 -28.01
C GLN A 44 18.41 -18.21 -27.64
N SER A 45 19.63 -17.83 -27.26
CA SER A 45 20.62 -18.79 -26.75
C SER A 45 20.20 -19.30 -25.38
N ARG A 46 20.52 -20.57 -25.08
CA ARG A 46 20.23 -21.16 -23.76
C ARG A 46 20.87 -20.38 -22.61
N LEU A 47 22.07 -19.83 -22.82
CA LEU A 47 22.77 -19.04 -21.82
C LEU A 47 22.02 -17.73 -21.54
N ASN A 48 21.63 -16.99 -22.59
CA ASN A 48 20.93 -15.73 -22.43
C ASN A 48 19.61 -15.90 -21.69
N VAL A 49 18.82 -16.92 -22.04
CA VAL A 49 17.53 -17.16 -21.36
C VAL A 49 17.74 -17.66 -19.93
N ALA A 50 18.80 -18.41 -19.67
CA ALA A 50 19.14 -18.85 -18.31
C ALA A 50 19.47 -17.66 -17.41
N ASP A 51 20.35 -16.78 -17.86
CA ASP A 51 20.75 -15.58 -17.10
C ASP A 51 19.57 -14.58 -16.97
N LEU A 52 18.72 -14.52 -17.98
CA LEU A 52 17.53 -13.67 -17.98
C LEU A 52 16.48 -14.13 -16.96
N LEU A 53 16.25 -15.43 -16.78
CA LEU A 53 15.10 -15.91 -16.01
C LEU A 53 15.43 -16.31 -14.57
N TRP A 54 16.69 -16.64 -14.26
CA TRP A 54 17.08 -17.16 -12.95
C TRP A 54 18.19 -16.32 -12.32
N ASP A 55 17.94 -15.86 -11.10
CA ASP A 55 18.96 -15.27 -10.24
C ASP A 55 19.79 -16.37 -9.57
N ALA A 56 20.74 -16.93 -10.32
CA ALA A 56 21.60 -18.00 -9.86
C ALA A 56 22.91 -18.02 -10.65
N PRO A 57 23.99 -18.61 -10.10
CA PRO A 57 25.20 -18.88 -10.87
C PRO A 57 24.87 -19.61 -12.18
N THR A 58 25.57 -19.29 -13.26
CA THR A 58 25.28 -19.74 -14.63
C THR A 58 25.05 -21.26 -14.74
N SER A 59 25.86 -22.07 -14.05
CA SER A 59 25.70 -23.53 -14.06
C SER A 59 24.35 -23.99 -13.47
N ARG A 60 23.89 -23.35 -12.40
CA ARG A 60 22.59 -23.60 -11.77
C ARG A 60 21.43 -23.04 -12.60
N ALA A 61 21.60 -21.86 -13.20
CA ALA A 61 20.61 -21.27 -14.10
C ALA A 61 20.38 -22.18 -15.33
N LEU A 62 21.44 -22.67 -15.97
CA LEU A 62 21.36 -23.62 -17.08
C LEU A 62 20.74 -24.96 -16.67
N HIS A 63 21.02 -25.44 -15.46
CA HIS A 63 20.36 -26.63 -14.90
C HIS A 63 18.85 -26.40 -14.74
N ASN A 64 18.43 -25.27 -14.17
CA ASN A 64 17.02 -24.91 -14.01
C ASN A 64 16.31 -24.78 -15.36
N LEU A 65 16.97 -24.19 -16.36
CA LEU A 65 16.46 -24.13 -17.73
C LEU A 65 16.27 -25.53 -18.30
N ARG A 66 17.25 -26.43 -18.14
CA ARG A 66 17.13 -27.83 -18.60
C ARG A 66 15.93 -28.54 -17.98
N MET A 67 15.74 -28.39 -16.66
CA MET A 67 14.60 -29.00 -15.96
C MET A 67 13.26 -28.41 -16.41
N THR A 68 13.21 -27.08 -16.62
CA THR A 68 12.01 -26.38 -17.12
C THR A 68 11.66 -26.84 -18.53
N LEU A 69 12.64 -26.95 -19.43
CA LEU A 69 12.45 -27.47 -20.80
C LEU A 69 11.95 -28.91 -20.80
N TYR A 70 12.53 -29.77 -19.95
CA TYR A 70 12.10 -31.16 -19.82
C TYR A 70 10.63 -31.26 -19.38
N GLN A 71 10.24 -30.51 -18.35
CA GLN A 71 8.85 -30.47 -17.88
C GLN A 71 7.92 -29.93 -18.96
N LEU A 72 8.30 -28.81 -19.60
CA LEU A 72 7.49 -28.17 -20.63
C LEU A 72 7.26 -29.10 -21.83
N ARG A 73 8.28 -29.81 -22.30
CA ARG A 73 8.14 -30.79 -23.39
C ARG A 73 7.17 -31.91 -23.05
N ARG A 74 7.18 -32.39 -21.80
CA ARG A 74 6.20 -33.39 -21.33
C ARG A 74 4.78 -32.84 -21.27
N THR A 75 4.63 -31.60 -20.82
CA THR A 75 3.32 -30.93 -20.72
C THR A 75 2.73 -30.64 -22.11
N LEU A 76 3.56 -30.25 -23.07
CA LEU A 76 3.12 -29.98 -24.45
C LEU A 76 2.70 -31.24 -25.21
N ALA A 77 3.23 -32.41 -24.83
CA ALA A 77 2.88 -33.71 -25.40
C ALA A 77 2.90 -33.73 -26.95
N GLU A 78 1.74 -33.84 -27.59
CA GLU A 78 1.59 -33.85 -29.05
C GLU A 78 2.04 -32.54 -29.72
N HIS A 79 2.07 -31.43 -28.98
CA HIS A 79 2.54 -30.13 -29.45
C HIS A 79 4.02 -29.87 -29.13
N VAL A 80 4.83 -30.88 -28.80
CA VAL A 80 6.25 -30.68 -28.45
C VAL A 80 7.06 -30.00 -29.57
N SER A 81 6.64 -30.16 -30.83
CA SER A 81 7.28 -29.57 -32.01
C SER A 81 7.27 -28.04 -32.03
N VAL A 82 6.37 -27.38 -31.28
CA VAL A 82 6.34 -25.92 -31.18
C VAL A 82 7.57 -25.35 -30.49
N LEU A 83 8.25 -26.15 -29.65
CA LEU A 83 9.47 -25.76 -28.96
C LEU A 83 10.69 -26.35 -29.67
N GLN A 84 11.34 -25.52 -30.48
CA GLN A 84 12.45 -25.94 -31.32
C GLN A 84 13.80 -25.68 -30.63
N GLU A 85 14.76 -26.58 -30.86
CA GLU A 85 16.14 -26.41 -30.42
C GLU A 85 17.06 -26.70 -31.60
N ASN A 86 17.76 -25.68 -32.09
CA ASN A 86 18.70 -25.81 -33.22
C ASN A 86 19.99 -25.04 -32.93
N GLY A 87 21.13 -25.73 -32.98
CA GLY A 87 22.44 -25.10 -32.75
C GLY A 87 22.59 -24.42 -31.38
N GLY A 88 21.87 -24.87 -30.36
CA GLY A 88 21.87 -24.25 -29.02
C GLY A 88 20.98 -23.02 -28.89
N LEU A 89 20.24 -22.65 -29.94
CA LEU A 89 19.15 -21.67 -29.88
C LEU A 89 17.84 -22.38 -29.56
N LEU A 90 17.10 -21.82 -28.61
CA LEU A 90 15.72 -22.17 -28.30
C LEU A 90 14.82 -21.23 -29.10
N ALA A 91 13.77 -21.77 -29.70
CA ALA A 91 12.79 -20.99 -30.43
C ALA A 91 11.37 -21.51 -30.18
N LEU A 92 10.39 -20.61 -30.27
CA LEU A 92 8.98 -20.96 -30.29
C LEU A 92 8.46 -20.80 -31.72
N ASP A 93 7.89 -21.87 -32.28
CA ASP A 93 7.30 -21.84 -33.61
C ASP A 93 5.94 -21.13 -33.58
N LEU A 94 5.96 -19.86 -33.94
CA LEU A 94 4.77 -19.00 -33.95
C LEU A 94 3.76 -19.34 -35.05
N GLN A 95 4.06 -20.28 -35.96
CA GLN A 95 3.06 -20.81 -36.88
C GLN A 95 2.00 -21.65 -36.16
N TYR A 96 2.37 -22.25 -35.02
CA TYR A 96 1.49 -23.11 -34.22
C TYR A 96 1.05 -22.47 -32.90
N VAL A 97 1.54 -21.26 -32.59
CA VAL A 97 1.23 -20.54 -31.34
C VAL A 97 0.74 -19.14 -31.63
N GLN A 98 -0.52 -18.87 -31.30
CA GLN A 98 -1.06 -17.51 -31.30
C GLN A 98 -0.72 -16.82 -29.98
N VAL A 99 -0.12 -15.64 -30.06
CA VAL A 99 0.30 -14.85 -28.89
C VAL A 99 -0.54 -13.59 -28.81
N ASP A 100 -1.30 -13.42 -27.74
CA ASP A 100 -2.20 -12.28 -27.55
C ASP A 100 -1.48 -10.92 -27.64
N ALA A 101 -0.27 -10.84 -27.08
CA ALA A 101 0.59 -9.65 -27.11
C ALA A 101 1.02 -9.21 -28.52
N ARG A 102 1.02 -10.12 -29.50
CA ARG A 102 1.39 -9.79 -30.90
C ARG A 102 0.22 -9.36 -31.76
N HIS A 103 -1.02 -9.66 -31.36
CA HIS A 103 -2.20 -9.47 -32.20
C HIS A 103 -3.04 -8.26 -31.78
N GLY A 104 -2.58 -7.48 -30.80
CA GLY A 104 -3.35 -6.38 -30.23
C GLY A 104 -4.62 -6.91 -29.59
N THR A 105 -4.56 -7.31 -28.33
CA THR A 105 -5.77 -7.68 -27.59
C THR A 105 -6.79 -6.53 -27.67
N GLN A 106 -8.05 -6.86 -27.98
CA GLN A 106 -9.13 -5.89 -27.82
C GLN A 106 -9.12 -5.45 -26.37
N ALA A 107 -8.72 -4.20 -26.15
CA ALA A 107 -8.65 -3.64 -24.83
C ALA A 107 -10.07 -3.68 -24.24
N SER A 108 -10.20 -4.29 -23.07
CA SER A 108 -11.50 -4.38 -22.39
C SER A 108 -11.90 -3.00 -21.88
N ALA A 109 -13.20 -2.77 -21.70
CA ALA A 109 -13.73 -1.55 -21.09
C ALA A 109 -13.18 -1.30 -19.67
N PHE A 110 -12.59 -2.31 -19.02
CA PHE A 110 -12.04 -2.25 -17.65
C PHE A 110 -10.54 -1.91 -17.60
N GLY A 111 -10.01 -1.35 -18.69
CA GLY A 111 -8.60 -1.05 -18.82
C GLY A 111 -7.77 -2.24 -19.31
N ARG A 112 -6.50 -1.97 -19.56
CA ARG A 112 -5.56 -2.94 -20.12
C ARG A 112 -5.07 -3.88 -19.01
N PRO A 113 -5.15 -5.21 -19.21
CA PRO A 113 -4.54 -6.14 -18.26
C PRO A 113 -3.01 -6.00 -18.29
N GLU A 114 -2.38 -6.05 -17.12
CA GLU A 114 -0.92 -5.95 -16.96
C GLU A 114 -0.20 -7.07 -17.73
N PHE A 115 0.95 -6.75 -18.35
CA PHE A 115 1.78 -7.76 -18.99
C PHE A 115 2.38 -8.71 -17.95
N MET A 116 2.20 -10.01 -18.12
CA MET A 116 2.71 -11.05 -17.23
C MET A 116 2.29 -10.88 -15.75
N ALA A 117 1.06 -10.42 -15.50
CA ALA A 117 0.57 -10.09 -14.16
C ALA A 117 0.73 -11.28 -13.18
N GLY A 118 1.31 -11.02 -12.00
CA GLY A 118 1.63 -12.05 -11.01
C GLY A 118 2.82 -12.96 -11.36
N HIS A 119 3.37 -12.85 -12.58
CA HIS A 119 4.56 -13.57 -13.02
C HIS A 119 5.79 -12.65 -13.14
N ARG A 120 5.68 -11.35 -12.85
CA ARG A 120 6.84 -10.43 -12.84
C ARG A 120 7.68 -10.54 -11.57
N THR A 121 7.05 -10.64 -10.41
CA THR A 121 7.64 -10.39 -9.07
C THR A 121 8.73 -11.34 -8.57
N ARG A 122 9.12 -12.37 -9.35
CA ARG A 122 10.06 -13.41 -8.90
C ARG A 122 11.03 -13.86 -9.98
N GLY A 123 11.88 -13.02 -10.53
CA GLY A 123 12.91 -13.39 -11.50
C GLY A 123 14.27 -12.82 -11.12
N SER A 124 15.26 -12.94 -11.99
CA SER A 124 16.44 -12.08 -11.88
C SER A 124 16.07 -10.63 -12.17
N GLU A 125 16.93 -9.70 -11.77
CA GLU A 125 16.76 -8.27 -12.08
C GLU A 125 16.58 -8.05 -13.60
N ARG A 126 17.35 -8.78 -14.40
CA ARG A 126 17.23 -8.78 -15.87
C ARG A 126 15.84 -9.18 -16.37
N TRP A 127 15.16 -10.12 -15.71
CA TRP A 127 13.78 -10.48 -16.06
C TRP A 127 12.82 -9.33 -15.82
N LEU A 128 12.98 -8.61 -14.70
CA LEU A 128 12.13 -7.46 -14.36
C LEU A 128 12.32 -6.34 -15.38
N GLU A 129 13.58 -6.00 -15.68
CA GLU A 129 13.94 -5.02 -16.72
C GLU A 129 13.34 -5.41 -18.07
N TRP A 130 13.54 -6.67 -18.49
CA TRP A 130 13.01 -7.17 -19.75
C TRP A 130 11.48 -7.09 -19.84
N ALA A 131 10.79 -7.43 -18.76
CA ALA A 131 9.33 -7.39 -18.71
C ALA A 131 8.80 -5.95 -18.75
N ASN A 132 9.47 -5.01 -18.06
CA ASN A 132 9.14 -3.59 -18.09
C ASN A 132 9.32 -3.01 -19.50
N GLU A 133 10.47 -3.24 -20.12
CA GLU A 133 10.74 -2.77 -21.49
C GLU A 133 9.71 -3.30 -22.50
N HIS A 134 9.32 -4.57 -22.37
CA HIS A 134 8.35 -5.18 -23.26
C HIS A 134 6.94 -4.66 -23.03
N GLU A 135 6.54 -4.43 -21.78
CA GLU A 135 5.29 -3.78 -21.49
C GLU A 135 5.22 -2.38 -22.13
N GLU A 136 6.27 -1.57 -21.99
CA GLU A 136 6.36 -0.24 -22.63
C GLU A 136 6.32 -0.32 -24.16
N LYS A 137 7.06 -1.25 -24.77
CA LYS A 137 7.01 -1.47 -26.23
C LYS A 137 5.59 -1.86 -26.66
N LEU A 138 4.97 -2.81 -25.97
CA LEU A 138 3.60 -3.25 -26.24
C LEU A 138 2.58 -2.15 -25.96
N GLN A 139 2.88 -1.16 -25.11
CA GLN A 139 2.08 0.05 -24.94
C GLN A 139 2.12 0.94 -26.17
N LYS A 140 3.30 1.13 -26.78
CA LYS A 140 3.44 1.96 -27.99
C LYS A 140 2.75 1.38 -29.24
N TYR A 141 2.70 0.06 -29.37
CA TYR A 141 2.17 -0.60 -30.57
C TYR A 141 0.67 -0.94 -30.50
N MET A 142 0.04 -0.79 -29.34
CA MET A 142 -1.40 -0.96 -29.23
C MET A 142 -2.06 0.41 -29.36
N PRO A 143 -2.96 0.61 -30.33
CA PRO A 143 -3.64 1.89 -30.49
C PRO A 143 -4.32 2.25 -29.17
N GLU A 144 -4.12 3.49 -28.71
CA GLU A 144 -4.91 4.03 -27.60
C GLU A 144 -6.38 3.79 -27.94
N LEU A 145 -7.10 3.14 -27.02
CA LEU A 145 -8.55 3.12 -27.09
C LEU A 145 -8.97 4.59 -27.19
N VAL A 146 -9.46 4.99 -28.35
CA VAL A 146 -10.19 6.26 -28.48
C VAL A 146 -11.24 6.18 -27.37
N PRO A 147 -11.22 7.08 -26.38
CA PRO A 147 -12.18 7.02 -25.29
C PRO A 147 -13.56 6.97 -25.94
N THR A 148 -14.31 5.91 -25.64
CA THR A 148 -15.69 5.77 -26.09
C THR A 148 -16.35 7.11 -25.79
N PRO A 149 -16.92 7.84 -26.77
CA PRO A 149 -17.49 9.15 -26.54
C PRO A 149 -18.41 9.02 -25.34
N GLN A 150 -18.13 9.83 -24.31
CA GLN A 150 -18.90 9.87 -23.08
C GLN A 150 -20.37 9.84 -23.49
N ILE A 151 -21.07 8.75 -23.16
CA ILE A 151 -22.51 8.73 -23.27
C ILE A 151 -22.96 9.83 -22.32
N ASP A 152 -23.43 10.93 -22.92
CA ASP A 152 -23.94 12.10 -22.23
C ASP A 152 -24.90 11.61 -21.14
N LEU A 153 -24.45 11.74 -19.89
CA LEU A 153 -25.19 11.40 -18.68
C LEU A 153 -26.22 12.52 -18.45
N ALA A 154 -27.08 12.75 -19.44
CA ALA A 154 -28.13 13.77 -19.44
C ALA A 154 -29.41 13.33 -18.69
N LEU A 155 -29.32 12.37 -17.75
CA LEU A 155 -30.48 11.81 -17.04
C LEU A 155 -30.41 11.93 -15.51
N THR A 156 -29.75 12.98 -14.99
CA THR A 156 -29.75 13.29 -13.54
C THR A 156 -30.27 14.68 -13.20
N GLN A 157 -31.22 15.22 -13.98
CA GLN A 157 -31.99 16.41 -13.59
C GLN A 157 -33.46 16.08 -13.34
N ALA A 158 -33.74 15.53 -12.15
CA ALA A 158 -35.05 15.65 -11.50
C ALA A 158 -34.93 15.29 -10.01
N ILE A 159 -34.30 16.16 -9.20
CA ILE A 159 -34.55 16.19 -7.76
C ILE A 159 -34.99 17.62 -7.41
N PRO A 160 -36.20 17.83 -6.85
CA PRO A 160 -36.67 19.15 -6.48
C PRO A 160 -35.84 19.71 -5.32
N THR A 161 -35.12 20.79 -5.57
CA THR A 161 -34.52 21.64 -4.55
C THR A 161 -35.60 22.39 -3.78
N GLY A 162 -35.68 22.23 -2.46
CA GLY A 162 -36.51 23.12 -1.65
C GLY A 162 -36.61 22.79 -0.16
N VAL A 163 -35.59 23.14 0.63
CA VAL A 163 -35.77 23.83 1.93
C VAL A 163 -34.56 24.76 2.17
N PRO A 164 -34.73 26.07 2.40
CA PRO A 164 -33.63 26.98 2.72
C PRO A 164 -33.04 26.74 4.11
N ARG A 165 -31.71 26.70 4.21
CA ARG A 165 -30.93 26.48 5.44
C ARG A 165 -30.90 27.69 6.40
N SER A 166 -31.69 28.73 6.14
CA SER A 166 -31.69 29.99 6.90
C SER A 166 -32.66 30.03 8.08
N GLN A 167 -33.27 28.89 8.47
CA GLN A 167 -34.18 28.81 9.63
C GLN A 167 -33.66 27.99 10.83
N LEU A 168 -32.35 27.70 10.89
CA LEU A 168 -31.73 27.17 12.11
C LEU A 168 -31.06 28.31 12.88
N THR A 169 -31.81 28.93 13.78
CA THR A 169 -31.30 29.86 14.81
C THR A 169 -30.42 29.09 15.80
N PRO A 170 -29.30 29.66 16.28
CA PRO A 170 -28.46 29.05 17.29
C PRO A 170 -29.04 29.34 18.68
N ALA A 171 -29.48 28.30 19.38
CA ALA A 171 -29.71 28.36 20.82
C ALA A 171 -28.88 27.24 21.44
N LEU A 172 -27.68 27.59 21.92
CA LEU A 172 -26.95 27.03 23.06
C LEU A 172 -25.54 27.63 23.09
N SER A 173 -25.44 28.91 23.47
CA SER A 173 -24.21 29.44 24.04
C SER A 173 -24.12 28.98 25.49
N ILE A 174 -23.38 27.89 25.75
CA ILE A 174 -23.03 27.49 27.11
C ILE A 174 -21.74 28.23 27.47
N SER A 175 -21.88 29.32 28.23
CA SER A 175 -20.76 29.96 28.91
C SER A 175 -20.26 29.04 30.03
N VAL A 176 -19.00 28.62 29.95
CA VAL A 176 -18.28 27.93 31.03
C VAL A 176 -17.96 28.96 32.12
N PRO A 177 -18.43 28.81 33.37
CA PRO A 177 -18.03 29.70 34.45
C PRO A 177 -16.63 29.32 34.99
N PRO A 178 -15.85 30.29 35.49
CA PRO A 178 -14.54 30.03 36.05
C PRO A 178 -14.64 29.30 37.39
N THR A 179 -13.75 28.33 37.56
CA THR A 179 -13.55 27.51 38.76
C THR A 179 -13.19 28.40 39.97
N GLN A 180 -14.09 28.51 40.95
CA GLN A 180 -13.73 28.97 42.29
C GLN A 180 -13.55 27.77 43.22
N GLN A 181 -12.34 27.67 43.79
CA GLN A 181 -12.02 26.81 44.92
C GLN A 181 -12.70 27.35 46.18
N GLY A 182 -13.37 26.49 46.95
CA GLY A 182 -13.80 26.89 48.30
C GLY A 182 -14.85 26.01 48.97
N GLN A 183 -14.35 25.06 49.79
CA GLN A 183 -14.89 24.61 51.08
C GLN A 183 -16.18 23.76 51.16
N ALA A 184 -16.04 22.71 51.96
CA ALA A 184 -17.04 21.72 52.32
C ALA A 184 -18.15 22.29 53.23
N THR A 185 -19.37 21.78 53.06
CA THR A 185 -20.29 21.50 54.18
C THR A 185 -21.35 20.49 53.78
N THR A 186 -21.62 19.58 54.71
CA THR A 186 -22.60 18.50 54.67
C THR A 186 -24.03 19.03 54.75
N ARG A 187 -24.94 18.52 53.90
CA ARG A 187 -26.36 18.28 54.24
C ARG A 187 -27.09 17.45 53.17
N ARG A 188 -27.72 16.37 53.62
CA ARG A 188 -28.75 15.59 52.91
C ARG A 188 -30.03 16.42 52.78
N PRO A 189 -30.79 16.23 51.70
CA PRO A 189 -32.22 16.00 51.90
C PRO A 189 -32.76 14.85 51.04
N THR A 190 -33.67 14.09 51.65
CA THR A 190 -34.64 13.21 51.01
C THR A 190 -35.80 14.05 50.46
N SER A 191 -36.19 13.82 49.20
CA SER A 191 -37.61 13.74 48.80
C SER A 191 -37.75 13.38 47.33
N THR A 192 -38.70 12.48 47.12
CA THR A 192 -39.30 12.00 45.88
C THR A 192 -40.13 13.08 45.19
N SER A 193 -39.93 13.28 43.89
CA SER A 193 -41.00 13.68 42.98
C SER A 193 -40.66 13.30 41.53
N SER A 194 -41.59 12.57 40.93
CA SER A 194 -41.64 12.18 39.53
C SER A 194 -42.07 13.36 38.66
N THR A 195 -41.21 13.77 37.72
CA THR A 195 -41.61 14.45 36.48
C THR A 195 -40.66 14.03 35.38
N GLY A 196 -41.23 13.59 34.25
CA GLY A 196 -40.48 13.13 33.08
C GLY A 196 -39.63 14.26 32.50
N SER A 197 -38.32 14.03 32.44
CA SER A 197 -37.36 14.88 31.74
C SER A 197 -36.29 13.95 31.17
N GLY A 198 -36.06 14.06 29.87
CA GLY A 198 -35.18 13.21 29.07
C GLY A 198 -33.71 13.35 29.47
N ARG A 199 -33.33 12.82 30.64
CA ARG A 199 -31.93 12.57 30.96
C ARG A 199 -31.48 11.38 30.13
N GLY A 200 -30.84 11.67 28.99
CA GLY A 200 -30.16 10.65 28.20
C GLY A 200 -29.26 9.81 29.12
N ARG A 201 -29.33 8.48 28.99
CA ARG A 201 -28.47 7.59 29.77
C ARG A 201 -27.01 7.97 29.47
N PRO A 202 -26.11 8.07 30.46
CA PRO A 202 -24.72 8.47 30.26
C PRO A 202 -24.01 7.73 29.11
N GLY A 203 -24.32 6.45 28.90
CA GLY A 203 -23.78 5.67 27.77
C GLY A 203 -24.23 6.15 26.39
N SER A 204 -25.46 6.64 26.24
CA SER A 204 -25.95 7.18 24.95
C SER A 204 -25.29 8.51 24.61
N LEU A 205 -25.01 9.34 25.62
CA LEU A 205 -24.28 10.60 25.41
C LEU A 205 -22.79 10.34 25.14
N SER A 206 -22.15 9.41 25.87
CA SER A 206 -20.77 9.00 25.61
C SER A 206 -20.59 8.50 24.16
N LEU A 207 -21.52 7.68 23.66
CA LEU A 207 -21.50 7.23 22.27
C LEU A 207 -21.62 8.39 21.27
N LEU A 208 -22.51 9.36 21.52
CA LEU A 208 -22.66 10.52 20.65
C LEU A 208 -21.37 11.33 20.54
N TYR A 209 -20.73 11.65 21.67
CA TYR A 209 -19.45 12.37 21.67
C TYR A 209 -18.30 11.57 21.04
N ALA A 210 -18.31 10.24 21.16
CA ALA A 210 -17.32 9.40 20.49
C ALA A 210 -17.52 9.40 18.96
N LEU A 211 -18.77 9.42 18.49
CA LEU A 211 -19.07 9.55 17.06
C LEU A 211 -18.70 10.94 16.53
N ASP A 212 -18.96 12.00 17.30
CA ASP A 212 -18.51 13.36 16.96
C ASP A 212 -16.98 13.42 16.90
N ALA A 213 -16.27 12.79 17.84
CA ALA A 213 -14.81 12.71 17.84
C ALA A 213 -14.27 12.04 16.56
N ALA A 214 -14.88 10.94 16.13
CA ALA A 214 -14.51 10.26 14.89
C ALA A 214 -14.78 11.15 13.66
N ALA A 215 -15.91 11.87 13.62
CA ALA A 215 -16.21 12.80 12.53
C ALA A 215 -15.24 13.99 12.46
N GLU A 216 -14.80 14.52 13.60
CA GLU A 216 -13.80 15.59 13.64
C GLU A 216 -12.40 15.10 13.26
N MET A 217 -12.06 13.84 13.59
CA MET A 217 -10.83 13.20 13.14
C MET A 217 -10.81 13.08 11.61
N ASP A 218 -11.95 12.68 11.01
CA ASP A 218 -12.13 12.59 9.57
C ASP A 218 -11.98 13.95 8.85
N SER A 219 -12.29 15.05 9.55
CA SER A 219 -12.08 16.42 9.07
C SER A 219 -10.66 16.96 9.29
N GLY A 220 -9.76 16.18 9.89
CA GLY A 220 -8.39 16.57 10.23
C GLY A 220 -8.28 17.45 11.48
N GLN A 221 -9.35 17.62 12.25
CA GLN A 221 -9.37 18.43 13.47
C GLN A 221 -8.98 17.61 14.70
N TYR A 222 -7.75 17.08 14.71
CA TYR A 222 -7.30 16.14 15.75
C TYR A 222 -7.41 16.67 17.18
N HIS A 223 -7.15 17.96 17.41
CA HIS A 223 -7.28 18.54 18.74
C HIS A 223 -8.73 18.52 19.24
N VAL A 224 -9.71 18.77 18.36
CA VAL A 224 -11.15 18.71 18.68
C VAL A 224 -11.56 17.26 18.91
N ALA A 225 -11.12 16.36 18.02
CA ALA A 225 -11.37 14.93 18.13
C ALA A 225 -10.86 14.35 19.47
N ALA A 226 -9.62 14.67 19.85
CA ALA A 226 -9.04 14.23 21.12
C ALA A 226 -9.82 14.77 22.34
N GLN A 227 -10.24 16.04 22.31
CA GLN A 227 -11.06 16.63 23.38
C GLN A 227 -12.43 15.95 23.49
N ALA A 228 -13.10 15.72 22.36
CA ALA A 228 -14.39 15.04 22.30
C ALA A 228 -14.29 13.58 22.80
N ALA A 229 -13.26 12.85 22.39
CA ALA A 229 -12.98 11.50 22.86
C ALA A 229 -12.72 11.47 24.38
N GLN A 230 -11.90 12.39 24.90
CA GLN A 230 -11.65 12.49 26.35
C GLN A 230 -12.93 12.84 27.13
N TYR A 231 -13.78 13.69 26.57
CA TYR A 231 -15.08 13.99 27.15
C TYR A 231 -16.01 12.77 27.18
N ALA A 232 -16.05 11.99 26.10
CA ALA A 232 -16.81 10.74 26.03
C ALA A 232 -16.37 9.73 27.11
N LEU A 233 -15.05 9.60 27.34
CA LEU A 233 -14.48 8.75 28.39
C LEU A 233 -14.82 9.23 29.81
N ASN A 234 -14.82 10.55 30.03
CA ASN A 234 -15.20 11.14 31.32
C ASN A 234 -16.68 10.93 31.64
N LEU A 235 -17.55 10.90 30.63
CA LEU A 235 -18.97 10.61 30.79
C LEU A 235 -19.24 9.13 31.08
N CYS A 236 -18.56 8.22 30.38
CA CYS A 236 -18.68 6.78 30.58
C CYS A 236 -17.37 6.08 30.19
N PRO A 237 -16.64 5.46 31.14
CA PRO A 237 -15.35 4.82 30.86
C PRO A 237 -15.47 3.39 30.31
N THR A 238 -16.69 2.90 30.10
CA THR A 238 -17.00 1.55 29.59
C THR A 238 -18.15 1.64 28.60
N GLY A 239 -18.37 0.62 27.79
CA GLY A 239 -19.37 0.66 26.73
C GLY A 239 -18.76 0.92 25.35
N GLU A 240 -19.59 0.84 24.33
CA GLU A 240 -19.19 1.07 22.93
C GLU A 240 -18.59 2.47 22.71
N GLY A 241 -19.19 3.51 23.30
CA GLY A 241 -18.69 4.88 23.21
C GLY A 241 -17.28 5.05 23.78
N ALA A 242 -16.97 4.36 24.89
CA ALA A 242 -15.63 4.36 25.45
C ALA A 242 -14.61 3.64 24.55
N ALA A 243 -15.01 2.52 23.95
CA ALA A 243 -14.17 1.79 22.99
C ALA A 243 -13.87 2.62 21.73
N LEU A 244 -14.87 3.32 21.18
CA LEU A 244 -14.68 4.25 20.06
C LEU A 244 -13.80 5.45 20.44
N ALA A 245 -14.00 6.04 21.63
CA ALA A 245 -13.16 7.14 22.09
C ALA A 245 -11.69 6.72 22.24
N HIS A 246 -11.44 5.50 22.77
CA HIS A 246 -10.10 4.93 22.82
C HIS A 246 -9.52 4.64 21.43
N ASP A 247 -10.34 4.19 20.48
CA ASP A 247 -9.91 4.03 19.08
C ASP A 247 -9.48 5.37 18.46
N THR A 248 -10.27 6.43 18.61
CA THR A 248 -9.91 7.78 18.13
C THR A 248 -8.59 8.27 18.73
N LEU A 249 -8.42 8.12 20.04
CA LEU A 249 -7.16 8.52 20.71
C LEU A 249 -5.98 7.64 20.25
N ALA A 250 -6.19 6.35 20.01
CA ALA A 250 -5.17 5.48 19.47
C ALA A 250 -4.77 5.87 18.05
N TYR A 251 -5.73 6.23 17.20
CA TYR A 251 -5.47 6.70 15.84
C TYR A 251 -4.67 8.00 15.82
N ILE A 252 -5.06 8.99 16.66
CA ILE A 252 -4.32 10.25 16.78
C ILE A 252 -2.90 10.00 17.28
N ALA A 253 -2.73 9.12 18.28
CA ALA A 253 -1.40 8.75 18.76
C ALA A 253 -0.56 8.09 17.65
N LEU A 254 -1.15 7.21 16.83
CA LEU A 254 -0.47 6.63 15.67
C LEU A 254 -0.03 7.69 14.65
N ASP A 255 -0.88 8.66 14.33
CA ASP A 255 -0.55 9.72 13.37
C ASP A 255 0.58 10.64 13.87
N ASN A 256 0.73 10.75 15.20
CA ASN A 256 1.83 11.46 15.86
C ASN A 256 3.09 10.59 16.10
N ASP A 257 3.12 9.35 15.60
CA ASP A 257 4.15 8.34 15.89
C ASP A 257 4.35 8.02 17.39
N GLU A 258 3.29 8.13 18.18
CA GLU A 258 3.26 7.79 19.61
C GLU A 258 2.77 6.34 19.80
N PHE A 259 3.54 5.37 19.29
CA PHE A 259 3.13 3.96 19.22
C PHE A 259 2.83 3.38 20.61
N GLN A 260 3.60 3.72 21.64
CA GLN A 260 3.30 3.25 23.00
C GLN A 260 1.96 3.77 23.53
N ALA A 261 1.62 5.03 23.26
CA ALA A 261 0.33 5.60 23.64
C ALA A 261 -0.81 4.92 22.86
N ALA A 262 -0.61 4.69 21.56
CA ALA A 262 -1.56 3.96 20.72
C ALA A 262 -1.83 2.54 21.24
N ILE A 263 -0.78 1.77 21.59
CA ILE A 263 -0.91 0.43 22.20
C ILE A 263 -1.76 0.48 23.47
N GLN A 264 -1.48 1.46 24.33
CA GLN A 264 -2.18 1.59 25.61
C GLN A 264 -3.66 1.93 25.40
N HIS A 265 -3.99 2.82 24.47
CA HIS A 265 -5.37 3.15 24.13
C HIS A 265 -6.11 1.98 23.48
N VAL A 266 -5.48 1.25 22.55
CA VAL A 266 -6.05 0.04 21.97
C VAL A 266 -6.40 -0.97 23.06
N LYS A 267 -5.47 -1.22 23.98
CA LYS A 267 -5.68 -2.13 25.12
C LYS A 267 -6.84 -1.68 25.99
N GLN A 268 -6.95 -0.40 26.30
CA GLN A 268 -8.05 0.17 27.08
C GLN A 268 -9.39 0.05 26.33
N GLY A 269 -9.41 0.29 25.02
CA GLY A 269 -10.61 0.12 24.19
C GLY A 269 -11.17 -1.30 24.23
N PHE A 270 -10.29 -2.31 24.13
CA PHE A 270 -10.69 -3.72 24.25
C PHE A 270 -11.17 -4.10 25.66
N GLN A 271 -10.70 -3.41 26.70
CA GLN A 271 -11.17 -3.60 28.07
C GLN A 271 -12.50 -2.90 28.34
N ALA A 272 -12.79 -1.83 27.61
CA ALA A 272 -13.97 -1.00 27.82
C ALA A 272 -15.26 -1.66 27.30
N HIS A 273 -15.18 -2.56 26.33
CA HIS A 273 -16.35 -3.19 25.70
C HIS A 273 -16.12 -4.67 25.36
N THR A 274 -17.09 -5.53 25.66
CA THR A 274 -17.00 -6.98 25.39
C THR A 274 -17.09 -7.32 23.90
N ASP A 275 -17.76 -6.47 23.13
CA ASP A 275 -17.97 -6.63 21.67
C ASP A 275 -17.45 -5.38 20.93
N PRO A 276 -16.13 -5.18 20.85
CA PRO A 276 -15.57 -3.91 20.38
C PRO A 276 -15.99 -3.56 18.95
N PRO A 277 -16.05 -2.25 18.62
CA PRO A 277 -16.34 -1.79 17.27
C PRO A 277 -15.24 -2.23 16.28
N TRP A 278 -15.58 -2.37 14.99
CA TRP A 278 -14.64 -2.84 13.97
C TRP A 278 -13.48 -1.86 13.75
N GLU A 279 -13.70 -0.57 14.00
CA GLU A 279 -12.72 0.51 13.94
C GLU A 279 -11.53 0.22 14.86
N LEU A 280 -11.81 -0.23 16.10
CA LEU A 280 -10.77 -0.61 17.05
C LEU A 280 -9.93 -1.80 16.56
N PHE A 281 -10.56 -2.76 15.88
CA PHE A 281 -9.84 -3.88 15.27
C PHE A 281 -8.95 -3.42 14.11
N TYR A 282 -9.39 -2.46 13.31
CA TYR A 282 -8.58 -1.86 12.25
C TYR A 282 -7.33 -1.18 12.84
N THR A 283 -7.50 -0.27 13.80
CA THR A 283 -6.40 0.45 14.45
C THR A 283 -5.42 -0.50 15.14
N ALA A 284 -5.94 -1.50 15.85
CA ALA A 284 -5.13 -2.53 16.50
C ALA A 284 -4.35 -3.38 15.48
N ALA A 285 -4.97 -3.72 14.35
CA ALA A 285 -4.32 -4.50 13.31
C ALA A 285 -3.22 -3.71 12.61
N SER A 286 -3.46 -2.44 12.25
CA SER A 286 -2.44 -1.55 11.66
C SER A 286 -1.23 -1.42 12.57
N LEU A 287 -1.45 -1.21 13.87
CA LEU A 287 -0.39 -1.13 14.87
C LEU A 287 0.41 -2.43 14.98
N ALA A 288 -0.28 -3.58 15.03
CA ALA A 288 0.37 -4.88 15.04
C ALA A 288 1.19 -5.12 13.75
N ASP A 289 0.67 -4.71 12.60
CA ASP A 289 1.36 -4.84 11.32
C ASP A 289 2.64 -4.01 11.31
N MET A 290 2.57 -2.71 11.66
CA MET A 290 3.74 -1.81 11.74
C MET A 290 4.84 -2.33 12.67
N GLN A 291 4.47 -3.03 13.75
CA GLN A 291 5.40 -3.71 14.65
C GLN A 291 5.97 -5.04 14.12
N GLY A 292 5.70 -5.39 12.86
CA GLY A 292 6.09 -6.65 12.24
C GLY A 292 5.32 -7.87 12.75
N GLN A 293 4.25 -7.70 13.54
CA GLN A 293 3.43 -8.79 14.09
C GLN A 293 2.31 -9.19 13.11
N TYR A 294 2.67 -9.45 11.85
CA TYR A 294 1.74 -9.69 10.75
C TYR A 294 0.68 -10.78 11.03
N ALA A 295 1.00 -11.82 11.80
CA ALA A 295 0.07 -12.91 12.11
C ALA A 295 -1.03 -12.44 13.07
N ARG A 296 -0.66 -11.58 14.02
CA ARG A 296 -1.61 -10.94 14.93
C ARG A 296 -2.47 -9.92 14.19
N ALA A 297 -1.87 -9.13 13.30
CA ALA A 297 -2.59 -8.17 12.47
C ALA A 297 -3.65 -8.87 11.59
N GLU A 298 -3.29 -9.99 10.94
CA GLU A 298 -4.22 -10.82 10.16
C GLU A 298 -5.35 -11.38 11.04
N GLN A 299 -5.04 -11.87 12.25
CA GLN A 299 -6.08 -12.32 13.18
C GLN A 299 -7.05 -11.18 13.56
N LEU A 300 -6.53 -9.99 13.86
CA LEU A 300 -7.33 -8.82 14.24
C LEU A 300 -8.21 -8.33 13.08
N THR A 301 -7.69 -8.27 11.86
CA THR A 301 -8.49 -7.91 10.67
C THR A 301 -9.62 -8.90 10.43
N MET A 302 -9.36 -10.22 10.55
CA MET A 302 -10.40 -11.24 10.43
C MET A 302 -11.46 -11.16 11.54
N GLN A 303 -11.09 -10.73 12.75
CA GLN A 303 -12.05 -10.47 13.83
C GLN A 303 -12.88 -9.21 13.53
N GLY A 304 -12.24 -8.13 13.08
CA GLY A 304 -12.92 -6.90 12.65
C GLY A 304 -13.95 -7.15 11.55
N LEU A 305 -13.62 -7.97 10.55
CA LEU A 305 -14.53 -8.35 9.46
C LEU A 305 -15.78 -9.09 9.96
N LYS A 306 -15.67 -9.87 11.05
CA LYS A 306 -16.81 -10.60 11.64
C LYS A 306 -17.81 -9.70 12.36
N VAL A 307 -17.34 -8.57 12.91
CA VAL A 307 -18.17 -7.60 13.64
C VAL A 307 -18.53 -6.37 12.80
N LEU A 308 -18.17 -6.39 11.51
CA LEU A 308 -18.45 -5.30 10.58
C LEU A 308 -19.98 -5.12 10.42
N ARG A 309 -20.43 -3.87 10.49
CA ARG A 309 -21.85 -3.53 10.32
C ARG A 309 -22.26 -3.60 8.86
N LEU A 310 -23.54 -3.88 8.60
CA LEU A 310 -24.11 -4.04 7.24
C LEU A 310 -23.86 -2.83 6.30
N HIS A 311 -23.66 -1.63 6.88
CA HIS A 311 -23.45 -0.38 6.13
C HIS A 311 -22.03 0.19 6.26
N SER A 312 -21.10 -0.61 6.76
CA SER A 312 -19.68 -0.26 6.86
C SER A 312 -18.91 -0.89 5.71
N SER A 313 -17.98 -0.14 5.12
CA SER A 313 -17.08 -0.66 4.10
C SER A 313 -16.03 -1.60 4.72
N PRO A 314 -15.76 -2.78 4.14
CA PRO A 314 -14.68 -3.66 4.60
C PRO A 314 -13.29 -3.19 4.15
N ALA A 315 -13.20 -2.16 3.30
CA ALA A 315 -12.03 -1.86 2.50
C ALA A 315 -10.75 -1.62 3.32
N LEU A 316 -10.83 -0.90 4.43
CA LEU A 316 -9.68 -0.63 5.29
C LEU A 316 -9.14 -1.90 5.99
N LEU A 317 -10.02 -2.78 6.47
CA LEU A 317 -9.61 -4.07 7.06
C LEU A 317 -8.97 -4.97 5.99
N GLN A 318 -9.48 -4.94 4.75
CA GLN A 318 -8.90 -5.66 3.63
C GLN A 318 -7.52 -5.09 3.24
N ALA A 319 -7.34 -3.77 3.25
CA ALA A 319 -6.07 -3.13 2.97
C ALA A 319 -5.00 -3.48 4.03
N VAL A 320 -5.35 -3.50 5.31
CA VAL A 320 -4.43 -3.96 6.36
C VAL A 320 -4.12 -5.45 6.19
N THR A 321 -5.10 -6.27 5.83
CA THR A 321 -4.86 -7.69 5.50
C THR A 321 -3.83 -7.81 4.38
N ALA A 322 -3.96 -7.02 3.31
CA ALA A 322 -3.00 -6.96 2.22
C ALA A 322 -1.59 -6.59 2.71
N SER A 323 -1.48 -5.56 3.55
CA SER A 323 -0.23 -5.13 4.18
C SER A 323 0.48 -6.27 4.93
N THR A 324 -0.28 -7.10 5.67
CA THR A 324 0.34 -8.25 6.37
C THR A 324 1.04 -9.24 5.43
N TYR A 325 0.54 -9.40 4.20
CA TYR A 325 1.17 -10.23 3.17
C TYR A 325 2.38 -9.52 2.55
N ASP A 326 2.37 -8.19 2.41
CA ASP A 326 3.53 -7.41 1.99
C ASP A 326 4.69 -7.55 2.98
N THR A 327 4.39 -7.44 4.29
CA THR A 327 5.37 -7.59 5.37
C THR A 327 6.05 -8.96 5.36
N ARG A 328 5.30 -10.02 5.01
CA ARG A 328 5.83 -11.38 4.84
C ARG A 328 6.61 -11.57 3.53
N GLY A 329 6.53 -10.63 2.59
CA GLY A 329 7.07 -10.73 1.24
C GLY A 329 6.25 -11.61 0.29
N ASP A 330 4.99 -11.90 0.61
CA ASP A 330 4.06 -12.59 -0.28
C ASP A 330 3.27 -11.60 -1.15
N PHE A 331 4.01 -10.90 -2.01
CA PHE A 331 3.49 -9.82 -2.84
C PHE A 331 2.35 -10.25 -3.79
N VAL A 332 2.29 -11.52 -4.19
CA VAL A 332 1.22 -12.01 -5.08
C VAL A 332 -0.12 -12.04 -4.34
N THR A 333 -0.13 -12.54 -3.10
CA THR A 333 -1.33 -12.57 -2.27
C THR A 333 -1.70 -11.17 -1.80
N ALA A 334 -0.71 -10.36 -1.41
CA ALA A 334 -0.92 -8.96 -1.06
C ALA A 334 -1.61 -8.18 -2.19
N ARG A 335 -1.13 -8.31 -3.43
CA ARG A 335 -1.71 -7.65 -4.61
C ARG A 335 -3.20 -7.94 -4.76
N ARG A 336 -3.61 -9.20 -4.62
CA ARG A 336 -5.02 -9.60 -4.73
C ARG A 336 -5.88 -8.95 -3.63
N TRP A 337 -5.37 -8.90 -2.41
CA TRP A 337 -6.06 -8.23 -1.31
C TRP A 337 -6.15 -6.71 -1.51
N HIS A 338 -5.10 -6.07 -2.01
CA HIS A 338 -5.13 -4.65 -2.37
C HIS A 338 -6.14 -4.34 -3.47
N GLU A 339 -6.19 -5.18 -4.52
CA GLU A 339 -7.20 -5.03 -5.58
C GLU A 339 -8.62 -5.17 -5.05
N TRP A 340 -8.85 -6.14 -4.16
CA TRP A 340 -10.16 -6.32 -3.52
C TRP A 340 -10.50 -5.16 -2.58
N ALA A 341 -9.54 -4.66 -1.80
CA ALA A 341 -9.73 -3.50 -0.94
C ALA A 341 -10.11 -2.26 -1.76
N LEU A 342 -9.42 -2.03 -2.88
CA LEU A 342 -9.69 -0.90 -3.78
C LEU A 342 -11.09 -1.03 -4.43
N GLU A 343 -11.48 -2.22 -4.86
CA GLU A 343 -12.83 -2.48 -5.37
C GLU A 343 -13.90 -2.17 -4.32
N SER A 344 -13.71 -2.65 -3.09
CA SER A 344 -14.61 -2.35 -1.97
C SER A 344 -14.69 -0.84 -1.68
N ALA A 345 -13.57 -0.12 -1.71
CA ALA A 345 -13.52 1.33 -1.49
C ALA A 345 -14.27 2.11 -2.57
N ARG A 346 -14.18 1.67 -3.83
CA ARG A 346 -14.92 2.27 -4.95
C ARG A 346 -16.41 1.96 -4.89
N HIS A 347 -16.79 0.80 -4.39
CA HIS A 347 -18.21 0.44 -4.19
C HIS A 347 -18.86 1.21 -3.03
N TRP A 348 -18.09 1.54 -1.99
CA TRP A 348 -18.54 2.30 -0.83
C TRP A 348 -17.83 3.66 -0.78
N PRO A 349 -18.23 4.65 -1.63
CA PRO A 349 -17.45 5.84 -1.86
C PRO A 349 -17.41 6.77 -0.63
N ARG A 350 -16.43 6.54 0.23
CA ARG A 350 -15.99 7.43 1.30
C ARG A 350 -14.59 7.92 0.94
N PRO A 351 -14.43 9.16 0.43
CA PRO A 351 -13.16 9.66 -0.12
C PRO A 351 -11.94 9.42 0.78
N GLN A 352 -12.08 9.62 2.09
CA GLN A 352 -11.00 9.38 3.06
C GLN A 352 -10.62 7.90 3.18
N GLN A 353 -11.60 6.98 3.23
CA GLN A 353 -11.31 5.54 3.27
C GLN A 353 -10.66 5.08 1.97
N HIS A 354 -11.10 5.63 0.83
CA HIS A 354 -10.47 5.39 -0.46
C HIS A 354 -9.01 5.86 -0.44
N CYS A 355 -8.75 7.10 -0.02
CA CYS A 355 -7.39 7.62 0.15
C CYS A 355 -6.54 6.69 1.03
N GLY A 356 -7.07 6.24 2.17
CA GLY A 356 -6.39 5.29 3.06
C GLY A 356 -6.04 3.96 2.37
N VAL A 357 -6.99 3.33 1.68
CA VAL A 357 -6.78 2.08 0.91
C VAL A 357 -5.73 2.27 -0.17
N VAL A 358 -5.81 3.37 -0.91
CA VAL A 358 -4.82 3.68 -1.96
C VAL A 358 -3.44 3.84 -1.34
N THR A 359 -3.28 4.52 -0.19
CA THR A 359 -1.97 4.64 0.47
C THR A 359 -1.32 3.28 0.76
N PHE A 360 -2.07 2.32 1.31
CA PHE A 360 -1.57 0.95 1.51
C PHE A 360 -1.13 0.31 0.20
N TYR A 361 -1.92 0.49 -0.85
CA TYR A 361 -1.64 -0.10 -2.15
C TYR A 361 -0.44 0.57 -2.84
N LEU A 362 -0.30 1.89 -2.78
CA LEU A 362 0.84 2.61 -3.36
C LEU A 362 2.18 2.13 -2.77
N TRP A 363 2.19 1.79 -1.49
CA TRP A 363 3.37 1.23 -0.86
C TRP A 363 3.72 -0.14 -1.45
N HIS A 364 2.75 -1.03 -1.60
CA HIS A 364 2.92 -2.30 -2.31
C HIS A 364 3.46 -2.10 -3.72
N LEU A 365 2.86 -1.18 -4.49
CA LEU A 365 3.25 -0.90 -5.88
C LEU A 365 4.68 -0.39 -5.98
N ASN A 366 5.11 0.46 -5.05
CA ASN A 366 6.50 0.90 -4.97
C ASN A 366 7.45 -0.24 -4.61
N ALA A 367 7.05 -1.13 -3.69
CA ALA A 367 7.83 -2.31 -3.32
C ALA A 367 7.99 -3.30 -4.49
N THR A 368 6.96 -3.42 -5.34
CA THR A 368 6.97 -4.27 -6.54
C THR A 368 7.37 -3.54 -7.83
N GLN A 369 7.71 -2.25 -7.73
CA GLN A 369 8.09 -1.38 -8.85
C GLN A 369 7.04 -1.24 -9.98
N ASP A 370 5.74 -1.29 -9.64
CA ASP A 370 4.64 -1.02 -10.59
C ASP A 370 4.37 0.49 -10.67
N ILE A 371 5.32 1.23 -11.22
CA ILE A 371 5.36 2.70 -11.13
C ILE A 371 4.21 3.37 -11.87
N THR A 372 3.82 2.83 -13.03
CA THR A 372 2.70 3.34 -13.83
C THR A 372 1.41 3.30 -13.01
N ARG A 373 1.16 2.19 -12.30
CA ARG A 373 0.01 2.05 -11.42
C ARG A 373 0.13 2.96 -10.19
N THR A 374 1.31 3.09 -9.59
CA THR A 374 1.54 4.03 -8.47
C THR A 374 1.11 5.44 -8.86
N HIS A 375 1.55 5.92 -10.03
CA HIS A 375 1.21 7.27 -10.48
C HIS A 375 -0.30 7.42 -10.73
N ALA A 376 -0.91 6.48 -11.44
CA ALA A 376 -2.34 6.52 -11.74
C ALA A 376 -3.21 6.53 -10.46
N LEU A 377 -2.95 5.63 -9.52
CA LEU A 377 -3.71 5.58 -8.26
C LEU A 377 -3.39 6.75 -7.34
N GLY A 378 -2.15 7.23 -7.35
CA GLY A 378 -1.77 8.39 -6.54
C GLY A 378 -2.52 9.65 -6.98
N LEU A 379 -2.63 9.90 -8.29
CA LEU A 379 -3.44 10.99 -8.81
C LEU A 379 -4.93 10.79 -8.50
N GLU A 380 -5.46 9.58 -8.66
CA GLU A 380 -6.85 9.26 -8.26
C GLU A 380 -7.11 9.64 -6.79
N ALA A 381 -6.20 9.33 -5.87
CA ALA A 381 -6.34 9.68 -4.46
C ALA A 381 -6.22 11.18 -4.19
N LEU A 382 -5.36 11.91 -4.93
CA LEU A 382 -5.23 13.37 -4.79
C LEU A 382 -6.46 14.11 -5.32
N ASP A 383 -7.10 13.60 -6.37
CA ASP A 383 -8.33 14.16 -6.94
C ASP A 383 -9.54 14.07 -5.99
N LEU A 384 -9.49 13.15 -5.02
CA LEU A 384 -10.53 13.01 -3.99
C LEU A 384 -10.49 14.13 -2.94
N GLY A 385 -9.39 14.86 -2.82
CA GLY A 385 -9.20 15.93 -1.86
C GLY A 385 -8.02 15.70 -0.90
N GLN A 386 -7.94 16.56 0.13
CA GLN A 386 -6.89 16.51 1.15
C GLN A 386 -7.43 15.81 2.39
N PHE A 387 -6.74 14.76 2.82
CA PHE A 387 -7.05 13.92 3.97
C PHE A 387 -5.79 13.66 4.80
N THR A 388 -5.97 13.08 5.98
CA THR A 388 -4.90 12.69 6.90
C THR A 388 -3.83 11.81 6.22
N MET A 389 -4.23 10.92 5.31
CA MET A 389 -3.33 10.01 4.58
C MET A 389 -2.73 10.60 3.29
N THR A 390 -3.13 11.81 2.87
CA THR A 390 -2.63 12.45 1.64
C THR A 390 -1.11 12.67 1.62
N PRO A 391 -0.45 13.03 2.74
CA PRO A 391 1.01 13.11 2.78
C PRO A 391 1.74 11.84 2.35
N TYR A 392 1.19 10.66 2.71
CA TYR A 392 1.75 9.37 2.32
C TYR A 392 1.59 9.08 0.82
N VAL A 393 0.53 9.61 0.19
CA VAL A 393 0.34 9.55 -1.27
C VAL A 393 1.45 10.33 -1.96
N HIS A 394 1.73 11.56 -1.50
CA HIS A 394 2.83 12.37 -2.01
C HIS A 394 4.19 11.70 -1.84
N ASN A 395 4.48 11.13 -0.66
CA ASN A 395 5.71 10.37 -0.43
C ASN A 395 5.84 9.16 -1.37
N SER A 396 4.72 8.49 -1.65
CA SER A 396 4.70 7.34 -2.57
C SER A 396 4.93 7.77 -4.02
N LEU A 397 4.34 8.88 -4.47
CA LEU A 397 4.59 9.45 -5.79
C LEU A 397 6.04 9.92 -5.94
N GLY A 398 6.61 10.57 -4.91
CA GLY A 398 8.02 10.96 -4.90
C GLY A 398 8.96 9.75 -4.98
N THR A 399 8.63 8.66 -4.30
CA THR A 399 9.37 7.39 -4.39
C THR A 399 9.29 6.79 -5.79
N ALA A 400 8.11 6.80 -6.40
CA ALA A 400 7.90 6.34 -7.78
C ALA A 400 8.73 7.15 -8.79
N ALA A 401 8.75 8.48 -8.67
CA ALA A 401 9.56 9.35 -9.52
C ALA A 401 11.07 9.07 -9.37
N LEU A 402 11.56 8.82 -8.15
CA LEU A 402 12.95 8.40 -7.93
C LEU A 402 13.28 7.06 -8.63
N LEU A 403 12.36 6.09 -8.57
CA LEU A 403 12.52 4.80 -9.24
C LEU A 403 12.53 4.92 -10.78
N ARG A 404 11.94 6.00 -11.32
CA ARG A 404 12.00 6.36 -12.75
C ARG A 404 13.20 7.22 -13.13
N HIS A 405 14.09 7.52 -12.18
CA HIS A 405 15.18 8.48 -12.38
C HIS A 405 14.70 9.89 -12.77
N GLU A 406 13.58 10.33 -12.18
CA GLU A 406 13.00 11.68 -12.36
C GLU A 406 13.11 12.49 -11.05
N PRO A 407 14.33 12.87 -10.61
CA PRO A 407 14.54 13.45 -9.28
C PRO A 407 13.89 14.83 -9.09
N GLU A 408 13.73 15.65 -10.13
CA GLU A 408 13.02 16.93 -10.03
C GLU A 408 11.53 16.73 -9.75
N LEU A 409 10.90 15.76 -10.43
CA LEU A 409 9.50 15.41 -10.18
C LEU A 409 9.34 14.83 -8.76
N ALA A 410 10.32 14.05 -8.30
CA ALA A 410 10.32 13.58 -6.92
C ALA A 410 10.31 14.75 -5.93
N LEU A 411 11.18 15.74 -6.10
CA LEU A 411 11.21 16.94 -5.25
C LEU A 411 9.89 17.73 -5.30
N GLN A 412 9.22 17.81 -6.46
CA GLN A 412 7.91 18.46 -6.57
C GLN A 412 6.87 17.77 -5.68
N HIS A 413 6.81 16.45 -5.68
CA HIS A 413 5.89 15.70 -4.83
C HIS A 413 6.25 15.76 -3.34
N LEU A 414 7.55 15.77 -3.01
CA LEU A 414 8.04 15.68 -1.62
C LEU A 414 8.09 17.03 -0.90
N SER A 415 8.28 18.14 -1.62
CA SER A 415 8.47 19.46 -1.00
C SER A 415 7.32 19.93 -0.10
N PRO A 416 6.03 19.69 -0.39
CA PRO A 416 4.97 20.05 0.54
C PRO A 416 5.04 19.24 1.84
N GLN A 417 5.64 18.04 1.78
CA GLN A 417 5.66 17.08 2.86
C GLN A 417 6.75 17.34 3.90
N THR A 418 7.73 18.19 3.59
CA THR A 418 8.83 18.51 4.53
C THR A 418 8.40 19.34 5.72
N HIS A 419 7.18 19.89 5.71
CA HIS A 419 6.60 20.67 6.80
C HIS A 419 5.63 19.86 7.68
N HIS A 420 5.38 18.60 7.33
CA HIS A 420 4.64 17.69 8.20
C HIS A 420 5.47 17.28 9.41
N THR A 421 4.87 16.53 10.33
CA THR A 421 5.54 15.99 11.52
C THR A 421 5.81 14.50 11.36
N GLY A 422 6.73 13.99 12.17
CA GLY A 422 6.88 12.55 12.35
C GLY A 422 7.45 11.81 11.13
N THR A 423 6.99 10.58 10.93
CA THR A 423 7.47 9.62 9.93
C THR A 423 7.33 10.16 8.51
N VAL A 424 6.22 10.84 8.22
CA VAL A 424 5.96 11.47 6.93
C VAL A 424 7.07 12.46 6.57
N GLN A 425 7.46 13.32 7.52
CA GLN A 425 8.50 14.32 7.32
C GLN A 425 9.86 13.68 7.10
N ILE A 426 10.18 12.66 7.89
CA ILE A 426 11.44 11.92 7.79
C ILE A 426 11.55 11.25 6.42
N ILE A 427 10.49 10.58 5.96
CA ILE A 427 10.43 9.98 4.62
C ILE A 427 10.61 11.08 3.56
N ALA A 428 9.91 12.19 3.67
CA ALA A 428 10.01 13.28 2.69
C ALA A 428 11.44 13.84 2.58
N LEU A 429 12.10 14.10 3.72
CA LEU A 429 13.46 14.61 3.78
C LEU A 429 14.48 13.59 3.26
N THR A 430 14.37 12.32 3.63
CA THR A 430 15.29 11.26 3.21
C THR A 430 15.16 10.96 1.71
N LYS A 431 13.94 10.94 1.16
CA LYS A 431 13.75 10.83 -0.30
C LYS A 431 14.21 12.09 -1.04
N SER A 432 14.02 13.28 -0.46
CA SER A 432 14.56 14.52 -1.04
C SER A 432 16.10 14.50 -1.07
N ALA A 433 16.74 13.96 -0.04
CA ALA A 433 18.19 13.75 -0.02
C ALA A 433 18.65 12.85 -1.18
N LEU A 434 17.94 11.75 -1.43
CA LEU A 434 18.20 10.86 -2.56
C LEU A 434 18.00 11.57 -3.91
N ALA A 435 16.97 12.40 -4.05
CA ALA A 435 16.72 13.19 -5.25
C ALA A 435 17.86 14.18 -5.51
N TYR A 436 18.27 14.95 -4.51
CA TYR A 436 19.40 15.88 -4.61
C TYR A 436 20.71 15.15 -4.92
N HIS A 437 20.93 13.98 -4.33
CA HIS A 437 22.10 13.16 -4.65
C HIS A 437 22.10 12.71 -6.12
N ALA A 438 20.96 12.25 -6.64
CA ALA A 438 20.82 11.89 -8.06
C ALA A 438 21.06 13.08 -9.01
N LEU A 439 20.80 14.31 -8.55
CA LEU A 439 21.08 15.55 -9.26
C LEU A 439 22.54 16.04 -9.13
N GLY A 440 23.38 15.37 -8.34
CA GLY A 440 24.74 15.83 -8.02
C GLY A 440 24.79 17.01 -7.04
N ALA A 441 23.68 17.36 -6.41
CA ALA A 441 23.54 18.43 -5.43
C ALA A 441 23.93 17.94 -4.02
N SER A 442 25.22 17.63 -3.84
CA SER A 442 25.72 16.96 -2.63
C SER A 442 25.44 17.72 -1.34
N GLU A 443 25.62 19.05 -1.33
CA GLU A 443 25.40 19.88 -0.14
C GLU A 443 23.94 19.81 0.33
N GLN A 444 22.99 19.91 -0.60
CA GLN A 444 21.56 19.80 -0.33
C GLN A 444 21.18 18.39 0.15
N ALA A 445 21.77 17.35 -0.44
CA ALA A 445 21.57 15.98 0.00
C ALA A 445 21.99 15.78 1.47
N HIS A 446 23.19 16.25 1.84
CA HIS A 446 23.67 16.19 3.22
C HIS A 446 22.86 17.08 4.17
N ALA A 447 22.38 18.25 3.71
CA ALA A 447 21.52 19.10 4.51
C ALA A 447 20.19 18.40 4.86
N CYS A 448 19.55 17.72 3.90
CA CYS A 448 18.34 16.93 4.15
C CYS A 448 18.58 15.77 5.11
N LEU A 449 19.70 15.03 4.98
CA LEU A 449 20.06 13.96 5.92
C LEU A 449 20.31 14.51 7.33
N SER A 450 21.00 15.64 7.44
CA SER A 450 21.30 16.28 8.74
C SER A 450 20.05 16.80 9.43
N ALA A 451 19.09 17.32 8.67
CA ALA A 451 17.79 17.75 9.18
C ALA A 451 16.93 16.57 9.65
N SER A 452 16.98 15.44 8.94
CA SER A 452 16.17 14.25 9.26
C SER A 452 16.77 13.33 10.32
N GLU A 453 18.07 13.35 10.54
CA GLU A 453 18.75 12.50 11.54
C GLU A 453 18.17 12.65 12.97
N PRO A 454 18.06 13.87 13.56
CA PRO A 454 17.49 14.00 14.90
C PRO A 454 16.01 13.64 14.95
N LEU A 455 15.26 13.82 13.86
CA LEU A 455 13.85 13.44 13.79
C LEU A 455 13.71 11.91 13.81
N ALA A 456 14.48 11.20 12.98
CA ALA A 456 14.50 9.75 12.95
C ALA A 456 14.93 9.16 14.31
N ALA A 457 15.96 9.72 14.94
CA ALA A 457 16.47 9.22 16.22
C ALA A 457 15.45 9.25 17.37
N HIS A 458 14.44 10.12 17.30
CA HIS A 458 13.38 10.22 18.32
C HIS A 458 12.04 9.64 17.86
N ASN A 459 11.97 9.09 16.65
CA ASN A 459 10.74 8.51 16.11
C ASN A 459 10.56 7.07 16.60
N GLU A 460 9.33 6.65 16.93
CA GLU A 460 9.06 5.28 17.37
C GLU A 460 8.81 4.30 16.20
N ASP A 461 8.56 4.80 14.97
CA ASP A 461 8.38 3.97 13.78
C ASP A 461 9.73 3.51 13.21
N GLY A 462 10.01 2.21 13.31
CA GLY A 462 11.20 1.59 12.71
C GLY A 462 11.36 1.88 11.21
N ARG A 463 10.27 2.13 10.47
CA ARG A 463 10.35 2.49 9.05
C ARG A 463 11.15 3.79 8.84
N ALA A 464 10.93 4.81 9.65
CA ALA A 464 11.66 6.08 9.58
C ALA A 464 13.18 5.86 9.78
N HIS A 465 13.56 5.00 10.72
CA HIS A 465 14.96 4.63 10.96
C HIS A 465 15.61 3.96 9.74
N TYR A 466 14.92 2.97 9.15
CA TYR A 466 15.42 2.26 7.98
C TYR A 466 15.47 3.15 6.72
N GLU A 467 14.49 4.02 6.50
CA GLU A 467 14.49 4.98 5.40
C GLU A 467 15.69 5.93 5.50
N TRP A 468 15.94 6.50 6.69
CA TRP A 468 17.09 7.35 6.91
C TRP A 468 18.41 6.60 6.70
N ALA A 469 18.55 5.40 7.27
CA ALA A 469 19.76 4.60 7.15
C ALA A 469 20.07 4.22 5.69
N VAL A 470 19.05 3.82 4.91
CA VAL A 470 19.21 3.51 3.49
C VAL A 470 19.62 4.74 2.70
N ALA A 471 19.00 5.90 2.94
CA ALA A 471 19.37 7.14 2.26
C ALA A 471 20.81 7.55 2.59
N ALA A 472 21.17 7.53 3.87
CA ALA A 472 22.50 7.90 4.34
C ALA A 472 23.61 7.01 3.75
N LEU A 473 23.40 5.69 3.72
CA LEU A 473 24.34 4.75 3.11
C LEU A 473 24.41 4.87 1.59
N THR A 474 23.32 5.26 0.93
CA THR A 474 23.32 5.50 -0.53
C THR A 474 24.17 6.74 -0.86
N ILE A 475 24.06 7.80 -0.06
CA ILE A 475 24.71 9.10 -0.31
C ILE A 475 26.18 9.08 0.10
N GLY A 476 26.51 8.55 1.28
CA GLY A 476 27.85 8.65 1.88
C GLY A 476 28.22 7.42 2.70
N HIS A 477 28.38 6.28 2.04
CA HIS A 477 28.49 4.98 2.70
C HIS A 477 29.54 4.87 3.83
N GLN A 478 30.76 5.40 3.66
CA GLN A 478 31.80 5.38 4.72
C GLN A 478 31.47 6.35 5.86
N GLU A 479 30.95 7.52 5.52
CA GLU A 479 30.68 8.61 6.47
C GLU A 479 29.52 8.28 7.41
N TYR A 480 28.52 7.55 6.90
CA TYR A 480 27.27 7.29 7.62
C TYR A 480 27.16 5.89 8.22
N LEU A 481 28.05 4.94 7.91
CA LEU A 481 27.90 3.54 8.32
C LEU A 481 27.65 3.35 9.82
N SER A 482 28.45 4.00 10.68
CA SER A 482 28.32 3.88 12.13
C SER A 482 27.01 4.46 12.65
N ARG A 483 26.57 5.59 12.08
CA ARG A 483 25.30 6.26 12.43
C ARG A 483 24.09 5.45 11.94
N ALA A 484 24.10 5.00 10.68
CA ALA A 484 23.06 4.17 10.08
C ALA A 484 22.87 2.85 10.84
N THR A 485 23.98 2.20 11.24
CA THR A 485 23.93 0.96 12.04
C THR A 485 23.31 1.20 13.42
N ARG A 486 23.65 2.30 14.08
CA ARG A 486 23.04 2.67 15.36
C ARG A 486 21.55 2.98 15.20
N MET A 487 21.18 3.70 14.13
CA MET A 487 19.80 4.12 13.86
C MET A 487 18.85 2.92 13.78
N VAL A 488 19.23 1.86 13.07
CA VAL A 488 18.37 0.68 12.90
C VAL A 488 18.51 -0.37 14.01
N GLN A 489 19.38 -0.15 15.00
CA GLN A 489 19.68 -1.16 16.02
C GLN A 489 18.45 -1.39 16.92
N GLY A 490 17.93 -2.61 16.90
CA GLY A 490 16.75 -3.00 17.69
C GLY A 490 15.43 -2.49 17.13
N GLN A 491 15.45 -1.80 15.99
CA GLN A 491 14.26 -1.31 15.31
C GLN A 491 13.57 -2.44 14.54
N VAL A 492 12.24 -2.40 14.50
CA VAL A 492 11.41 -3.33 13.73
C VAL A 492 10.53 -2.51 12.80
N THR A 493 10.41 -2.96 11.55
CA THR A 493 9.53 -2.34 10.56
C THR A 493 8.80 -3.42 9.78
N ASN A 494 7.64 -3.07 9.24
CA ASN A 494 6.84 -3.90 8.38
C ASN A 494 7.25 -3.81 6.90
N ASP A 495 8.25 -2.98 6.58
CA ASP A 495 8.87 -2.89 5.24
C ASP A 495 10.03 -3.87 5.05
N SER A 496 9.72 -5.07 4.56
CA SER A 496 10.74 -6.09 4.30
C SER A 496 11.72 -5.71 3.16
N VAL A 497 11.33 -4.79 2.27
CA VAL A 497 12.17 -4.34 1.15
C VAL A 497 13.24 -3.38 1.64
N LEU A 498 12.88 -2.43 2.51
CA LEU A 498 13.84 -1.51 3.13
C LEU A 498 14.89 -2.26 3.97
N VAL A 499 14.46 -3.24 4.76
CA VAL A 499 15.39 -4.06 5.57
C VAL A 499 16.38 -4.81 4.68
N LYS A 500 15.92 -5.42 3.58
CA LYS A 500 16.80 -6.10 2.62
C LYS A 500 17.76 -5.13 1.94
N ARG A 501 17.27 -3.94 1.56
CA ARG A 501 18.09 -2.90 0.93
C ARG A 501 19.18 -2.40 1.86
N TYR A 502 18.86 -2.13 3.12
CA TYR A 502 19.85 -1.78 4.13
C TYR A 502 20.93 -2.85 4.27
N HIS A 503 20.55 -4.12 4.44
CA HIS A 503 21.52 -5.20 4.58
C HIS A 503 22.42 -5.38 3.36
N ARG A 504 21.87 -5.23 2.15
CA ARG A 504 22.67 -5.26 0.92
C ARG A 504 23.73 -4.16 0.92
N LEU A 505 23.34 -2.92 1.20
CA LEU A 505 24.26 -1.79 1.27
C LEU A 505 25.37 -2.02 2.31
N VAL A 506 25.06 -2.60 3.46
CA VAL A 506 26.07 -2.94 4.49
C VAL A 506 26.99 -4.07 4.02
N GLN A 507 26.46 -5.11 3.38
CA GLN A 507 27.26 -6.24 2.88
C GLN A 507 28.24 -5.80 1.79
N ASP A 508 27.80 -4.95 0.85
CA ASP A 508 28.63 -4.43 -0.24
C ASP A 508 29.84 -3.63 0.29
N LEU A 509 29.74 -3.08 1.51
CA LEU A 509 30.83 -2.36 2.19
C LEU A 509 31.82 -3.27 2.91
N GLN A 510 31.39 -4.47 3.27
CA GLN A 510 32.24 -5.44 3.96
C GLN A 510 33.04 -6.30 2.97
N GLN A 511 32.61 -6.39 1.71
CA GLN A 511 33.36 -7.11 0.70
C GLN A 511 34.61 -6.31 0.31
N PRO A 512 35.83 -6.90 0.45
CA PRO A 512 37.05 -6.23 0.02
C PRO A 512 36.94 -5.97 -1.48
N ARG A 513 36.97 -4.69 -1.88
CA ARG A 513 37.09 -4.33 -3.29
C ARG A 513 38.42 -4.87 -3.78
N HIS A 514 38.39 -6.00 -4.48
CA HIS A 514 39.51 -6.45 -5.28
C HIS A 514 39.73 -5.41 -6.37
N LEU A 515 40.60 -4.43 -6.07
CA LEU A 515 41.10 -3.46 -7.04
C LEU A 515 41.86 -4.28 -8.09
N ASN A 516 41.22 -4.51 -9.24
CA ASN A 516 41.88 -5.02 -10.44
C ASN A 516 42.65 -3.89 -11.13
#